data_AF-A0A6B3GRC8-F1
#
_entry.id   AF-A0A6B3GRC8-F1
#
_cell.length_a   1.000
_cell.length_b   1.000
_cell.length_c   1.000
_cell.angle_alpha   90.00
_cell.angle_beta   90.00
_cell.angle_gamma   90.00
#
_symmetry.space_group_name_H-M   'P 1'
#
loop_
_entity.id
_entity.type
_entity.pdbx_description
1 polymer ?
#
loop_
_entity_poly.entity_id
_entity_poly.type
_entity_poly.pdbx_seq_one_letter_code
_entity_poly.pdbx_strand_id
1 'polypeptide(L)'
;QFTPLLHAPTAPPWSFGHRPSYIAPRTGPPRTDAEASAASLRTLVVRYLSGFGPASAADIAQFAMVTRSRARAALAELAGELDRLEGPEGEELFDLPGAPLPDATAPAPPRLMAMWDSVLLAYADRGRILPPAYRRVVIRANGDVLPTLLVDGYVAGVWRPVGGGIEAAAFHPLPEEVWE
;
A
#
# COMPACT_ATOMS: atom_id res chain seq x y z
N GLN A 1 -24.73 8.22 -18.32
CA GLN A 1 -23.82 9.25 -17.75
C GLN A 1 -23.83 9.03 -16.25
N PHE A 2 -22.69 8.83 -15.60
CA PHE A 2 -22.64 8.67 -14.14
C PHE A 2 -22.52 10.04 -13.49
N THR A 3 -23.39 10.35 -12.52
CA THR A 3 -23.25 11.56 -11.69
C THR A 3 -22.05 11.37 -10.76
N PRO A 4 -21.04 12.25 -10.77
CA PRO A 4 -19.94 12.13 -9.83
C PRO A 4 -20.46 12.35 -8.41
N LEU A 5 -20.15 11.44 -7.51
CA LEU A 5 -20.48 11.52 -6.08
C LEU A 5 -19.19 11.37 -5.27
N LEU A 6 -19.07 12.15 -4.20
CA LEU A 6 -17.98 12.00 -3.23
C LEU A 6 -18.52 11.36 -1.96
N HIS A 7 -17.76 10.45 -1.37
CA HIS A 7 -18.08 9.92 -0.05
C HIS A 7 -17.89 11.04 1.00
N ALA A 8 -18.91 11.27 1.82
CA ALA A 8 -18.85 12.23 2.92
C ALA A 8 -18.46 11.51 4.21
N PRO A 9 -17.68 12.14 5.11
CA PRO A 9 -17.43 11.59 6.43
C PRO A 9 -18.73 11.29 7.17
N THR A 10 -18.80 10.13 7.81
CA THR A 10 -19.87 9.74 8.75
C THR A 10 -19.45 10.08 10.19
N ALA A 11 -20.33 9.85 11.16
CA ALA A 11 -19.99 10.01 12.56
C ALA A 11 -18.91 9.01 13.01
N PRO A 12 -18.00 9.39 13.93
CA PRO A 12 -17.07 8.46 14.54
C PRO A 12 -17.83 7.44 15.44
N PRO A 13 -17.28 6.23 15.63
CA PRO A 13 -16.05 5.73 15.00
C PRO A 13 -16.28 5.39 13.52
N TRP A 14 -15.27 5.64 12.68
CA TRP A 14 -15.29 5.19 11.29
C TRP A 14 -15.04 3.68 11.24
N SER A 15 -16.12 2.94 11.43
CA SER A 15 -16.13 1.48 11.45
C SER A 15 -17.16 0.92 10.49
N PHE A 16 -17.06 -0.38 10.23
CA PHE A 16 -18.12 -1.15 9.58
C PHE A 16 -19.48 -0.93 10.25
N GLY A 17 -20.54 -0.97 9.43
CA GLY A 17 -21.93 -0.89 9.87
C GLY A 17 -22.58 0.49 9.74
N HIS A 18 -21.80 1.56 9.56
CA HIS A 18 -22.37 2.89 9.31
C HIS A 18 -22.85 3.02 7.86
N ARG A 19 -24.03 3.64 7.69
CA ARG A 19 -24.57 3.90 6.36
C ARG A 19 -23.68 4.92 5.62
N PRO A 20 -23.18 4.61 4.41
CA PRO A 20 -22.42 5.56 3.59
C PRO A 20 -23.23 6.83 3.33
N SER A 21 -22.53 7.97 3.31
CA SER A 21 -23.09 9.27 2.96
C SER A 21 -22.38 9.83 1.72
N TYR A 22 -23.12 10.53 0.86
CA TYR A 22 -22.59 11.04 -0.40
C TYR A 22 -23.00 12.50 -0.61
N ILE A 23 -22.11 13.29 -1.18
CA ILE A 23 -22.36 14.67 -1.58
C ILE A 23 -21.97 14.88 -3.04
N ALA A 24 -22.58 15.89 -3.68
CA ALA A 24 -22.13 16.37 -4.97
C ALA A 24 -20.72 17.00 -4.83
N PRO A 25 -19.82 16.77 -5.81
CA PRO A 25 -18.55 17.46 -5.85
C PRO A 25 -18.76 18.98 -5.87
N ARG A 26 -17.90 19.71 -5.16
CA ARG A 26 -17.93 21.20 -5.15
C ARG A 26 -17.40 21.79 -6.45
N THR A 27 -16.59 21.03 -7.17
CA THR A 27 -16.05 21.39 -8.49
C THR A 27 -16.85 20.68 -9.59
N GLY A 28 -16.79 21.21 -10.81
CA GLY A 28 -17.32 20.52 -11.99
C GLY A 28 -16.70 19.12 -12.17
N PRO A 29 -17.25 18.30 -13.10
CA PRO A 29 -16.73 16.97 -13.35
C PRO A 29 -15.24 17.03 -13.72
N PRO A 30 -14.42 16.08 -13.25
CA PRO A 30 -13.00 16.06 -13.59
C PRO A 30 -12.83 15.93 -15.10
N ARG A 31 -11.76 16.53 -15.64
CA ARG A 31 -11.34 16.27 -17.02
C ARG A 31 -10.89 14.82 -17.14
N THR A 32 -11.40 14.11 -18.13
CA THR A 32 -11.12 12.69 -18.36
C THR A 32 -10.45 12.42 -19.71
N ASP A 33 -9.98 13.47 -20.39
CA ASP A 33 -9.21 13.34 -21.62
C ASP A 33 -7.83 12.67 -21.37
N ALA A 34 -7.20 12.20 -22.44
CA ALA A 34 -5.97 11.42 -22.35
C ALA A 34 -4.81 12.20 -21.70
N GLU A 35 -4.72 13.50 -21.97
CA GLU A 35 -3.69 14.38 -21.43
C GLU A 35 -3.88 14.55 -19.91
N ALA A 36 -5.11 14.84 -19.47
CA ALA A 36 -5.45 14.93 -18.05
C ALA A 36 -5.20 13.61 -17.31
N SER A 37 -5.49 12.46 -17.95
CA SER A 37 -5.21 11.14 -17.38
C SER A 37 -3.71 10.88 -17.22
N ALA A 38 -2.89 11.25 -18.21
CA ALA A 38 -1.44 11.12 -18.14
C ALA A 38 -0.84 12.01 -17.03
N ALA A 39 -1.27 13.27 -16.95
CA ALA A 39 -0.84 14.19 -15.89
C ALA A 39 -1.23 13.72 -14.49
N SER A 40 -2.44 13.17 -14.35
CA SER A 40 -2.91 12.59 -13.08
C SER A 40 -2.10 11.35 -12.70
N LEU A 41 -1.73 10.51 -13.67
CA LEU A 41 -0.91 9.33 -13.41
C LEU A 41 0.49 9.72 -12.92
N ARG A 42 1.16 10.72 -13.53
CA ARG A 42 2.45 11.22 -13.01
C ARG A 42 2.35 11.69 -11.57
N THR A 43 1.31 12.47 -11.27
CA THR A 43 1.05 12.93 -9.89
C THR A 43 0.85 11.75 -8.94
N LEU A 44 0.14 10.71 -9.38
CA LEU A 44 -0.07 9.49 -8.61
C LEU A 44 1.23 8.71 -8.40
N VAL A 45 2.11 8.61 -9.40
CA VAL A 45 3.43 7.96 -9.29
C VAL A 45 4.28 8.64 -8.20
N VAL A 46 4.40 9.97 -8.22
CA VAL A 46 5.18 10.71 -7.22
C VAL A 46 4.63 10.48 -5.80
N ARG A 47 3.29 10.52 -5.65
CA ARG A 47 2.65 10.25 -4.35
C ARG A 47 2.83 8.80 -3.90
N TYR A 48 2.76 7.86 -4.82
CA TYR A 48 3.00 6.45 -4.55
C TYR A 48 4.43 6.23 -4.05
N LEU A 49 5.43 6.78 -4.74
CA LEU A 49 6.84 6.69 -4.33
C LEU A 49 7.10 7.34 -2.96
N SER A 50 6.43 8.46 -2.66
CA SER A 50 6.56 9.09 -1.33
C SER A 50 6.11 8.23 -0.15
N GLY A 51 5.28 7.19 -0.40
CA GLY A 51 4.79 6.29 0.64
C GLY A 51 5.30 4.84 0.53
N PHE A 52 5.67 4.40 -0.68
CA PHE A 52 5.97 3.00 -1.01
C PHE A 52 7.23 2.84 -1.87
N GLY A 53 8.01 3.91 -2.06
CA GLY A 53 9.33 3.81 -2.69
C GLY A 53 10.34 3.06 -1.79
N PRO A 54 11.40 2.48 -2.38
CA PRO A 54 11.65 2.35 -3.82
C PRO A 54 10.84 1.21 -4.47
N ALA A 55 10.36 1.44 -5.69
CA ALA A 55 9.40 0.55 -6.34
C ALA A 55 9.59 0.41 -7.86
N SER A 56 9.16 -0.72 -8.42
CA SER A 56 9.26 -1.00 -9.84
C SER A 56 8.08 -0.44 -10.64
N ALA A 57 8.22 -0.38 -11.97
CA ALA A 57 7.10 -0.08 -12.86
C ALA A 57 5.94 -1.10 -12.74
N ALA A 58 6.21 -2.33 -12.31
CA ALA A 58 5.18 -3.33 -12.08
C ALA A 58 4.37 -3.04 -10.81
N ASP A 59 5.02 -2.56 -9.76
CA ASP A 59 4.36 -2.19 -8.50
C ASP A 59 3.47 -0.96 -8.71
N ILE A 60 3.97 0.08 -9.40
CA ILE A 60 3.19 1.27 -9.77
C ILE A 60 1.97 0.89 -10.60
N ALA A 61 2.14 0.00 -11.59
CA ALA A 61 1.05 -0.46 -12.44
C ALA A 61 -0.04 -1.20 -11.63
N GLN A 62 0.39 -2.06 -10.70
CA GLN A 62 -0.51 -2.78 -9.79
C GLN A 62 -1.29 -1.82 -8.89
N PHE A 63 -0.60 -0.87 -8.24
CA PHE A 63 -1.21 0.09 -7.34
C PHE A 63 -2.20 1.00 -8.05
N ALA A 64 -1.81 1.57 -9.19
CA ALA A 64 -2.64 2.50 -9.95
C ALA A 64 -3.71 1.80 -10.82
N MET A 65 -3.73 0.46 -10.85
CA MET A 65 -4.60 -0.35 -11.71
C MET A 65 -4.51 0.06 -13.19
N VAL A 66 -3.28 0.28 -13.67
CA VAL A 66 -2.99 0.62 -15.07
C VAL A 66 -2.10 -0.44 -15.72
N THR A 67 -1.97 -0.38 -17.04
CA THR A 67 -1.00 -1.24 -17.73
C THR A 67 0.42 -0.84 -17.36
N ARG A 68 1.34 -1.83 -17.37
CA ARG A 68 2.78 -1.56 -17.20
C ARG A 68 3.33 -0.55 -18.21
N SER A 69 2.78 -0.52 -19.44
CA SER A 69 3.17 0.46 -20.46
C SER A 69 2.85 1.90 -20.04
N ARG A 70 1.68 2.14 -19.43
CA ARG A 70 1.31 3.47 -18.91
C ARG A 70 2.18 3.89 -17.73
N ALA A 71 2.48 2.96 -16.83
CA ALA A 71 3.40 3.22 -15.72
C ALA A 71 4.81 3.58 -16.23
N ARG A 72 5.34 2.84 -17.20
CA ARG A 72 6.64 3.14 -17.84
C ARG A 72 6.65 4.50 -18.55
N ALA A 73 5.57 4.87 -19.25
CA ALA A 73 5.47 6.18 -19.87
C ALA A 73 5.51 7.32 -18.84
N ALA A 74 4.77 7.18 -17.72
CA ALA A 74 4.81 8.16 -16.64
C ALA A 74 6.21 8.27 -16.00
N LEU A 75 6.89 7.14 -15.78
CA LEU A 75 8.26 7.12 -15.26
C LEU A 75 9.27 7.76 -16.22
N ALA A 76 9.13 7.53 -17.52
CA ALA A 76 10.01 8.13 -18.53
C ALA A 76 9.90 9.66 -18.56
N GLU A 77 8.69 10.19 -18.42
CA GLU A 77 8.47 11.64 -18.31
C GLU A 77 9.01 12.23 -17.00
N LEU A 78 9.17 11.41 -15.95
CA LEU A 78 9.71 11.77 -14.64
C LEU A 78 11.21 11.45 -14.47
N ALA A 79 11.90 10.95 -15.52
CA ALA A 79 13.25 10.38 -15.38
C ALA A 79 14.32 11.35 -14.85
N GLY A 80 14.11 12.67 -14.97
CA GLY A 80 14.99 13.70 -14.41
C GLY A 80 14.64 14.15 -12.99
N GLU A 81 13.56 13.61 -12.43
CA GLU A 81 13.00 13.97 -11.11
C GLU A 81 13.04 12.80 -10.13
N LEU A 82 13.49 11.62 -10.55
CA LEU A 82 13.52 10.38 -9.78
C LEU A 82 14.91 9.76 -9.75
N ASP A 83 15.25 9.16 -8.60
CA ASP A 83 16.43 8.31 -8.49
C ASP A 83 16.13 6.93 -9.09
N ARG A 84 17.13 6.35 -9.77
CA ARG A 84 17.08 4.97 -10.28
C ARG A 84 17.99 4.11 -9.43
N LEU A 85 17.42 3.04 -8.90
CA LEU A 85 18.10 2.10 -8.02
C LEU A 85 18.06 0.70 -8.62
N GLU A 86 19.06 -0.09 -8.31
CA GLU A 86 19.08 -1.52 -8.64
C GLU A 86 18.54 -2.29 -7.44
N GLY A 87 17.50 -3.07 -7.67
CA GLY A 87 16.88 -3.93 -6.66
C GLY A 87 17.69 -5.20 -6.38
N PRO A 88 17.33 -5.95 -5.34
CA PRO A 88 18.08 -7.14 -4.93
C PRO A 88 18.18 -8.23 -6.00
N GLU A 89 17.21 -8.31 -6.92
CA GLU A 89 17.17 -9.28 -8.01
C GLU A 89 17.60 -8.64 -9.36
N GLY A 90 18.24 -7.46 -9.31
CA GLY A 90 18.67 -6.69 -10.47
C GLY A 90 17.53 -5.95 -11.18
N GLU A 91 16.34 -5.89 -10.58
CA GLU A 91 15.23 -5.14 -11.14
C GLU A 91 15.43 -3.64 -10.97
N GLU A 92 14.98 -2.86 -11.95
CA GLU A 92 15.02 -1.41 -11.84
C GLU A 92 13.91 -0.90 -10.90
N LEU A 93 14.33 -0.17 -9.88
CA LEU A 93 13.48 0.53 -8.92
C LEU A 93 13.62 2.05 -9.09
N PHE A 94 12.55 2.76 -8.74
CA PHE A 94 12.47 4.21 -8.77
C PHE A 94 12.12 4.72 -7.38
N ASP A 95 12.68 5.86 -7.00
CA ASP A 95 12.29 6.58 -5.79
C ASP A 95 12.44 8.09 -5.94
N LEU A 96 11.95 8.84 -4.95
CA LEU A 96 12.14 10.29 -4.88
C LEU A 96 13.58 10.62 -4.44
N PRO A 97 14.19 11.66 -5.01
CA PRO A 97 15.51 12.12 -4.58
C PRO A 97 15.56 12.40 -3.07
N GLY A 98 16.52 11.76 -2.39
CA GLY A 98 16.69 11.90 -0.94
C GLY A 98 15.63 11.19 -0.09
N ALA A 99 14.81 10.31 -0.68
CA ALA A 99 13.96 9.41 0.09
C ALA A 99 14.80 8.55 1.06
N PRO A 100 14.31 8.29 2.28
CA PRO A 100 15.04 7.45 3.23
C PRO A 100 15.21 6.03 2.69
N LEU A 101 16.46 5.57 2.61
CA LEU A 101 16.81 4.19 2.30
C LEU A 101 17.62 3.59 3.45
N PRO A 102 16.96 3.08 4.51
CA PRO A 102 17.65 2.49 5.65
C PRO A 102 18.50 1.27 5.23
N ASP A 103 19.59 1.04 5.96
CA ASP A 103 20.39 -0.18 5.80
C ASP A 103 19.55 -1.43 6.11
N ALA A 104 19.89 -2.56 5.51
CA ALA A 104 19.19 -3.83 5.72
C ALA A 104 19.19 -4.32 7.18
N THR A 105 20.12 -3.82 8.01
CA THR A 105 20.20 -4.10 9.45
C THR A 105 19.47 -3.08 10.31
N ALA A 106 18.81 -2.08 9.72
CA ALA A 106 18.03 -1.10 10.45
C ALA A 106 16.89 -1.80 11.22
N PRO A 107 16.74 -1.54 12.53
CA PRO A 107 15.67 -2.18 13.31
C PRO A 107 14.28 -1.84 12.76
N ALA A 108 13.43 -2.86 12.64
CA ALA A 108 12.02 -2.71 12.29
C ALA A 108 11.13 -3.12 13.48
N PRO A 109 10.75 -2.16 14.36
CA PRO A 109 9.96 -2.47 15.56
C PRO A 109 8.64 -3.17 15.22
N PRO A 110 8.11 -4.01 16.12
CA PRO A 110 6.82 -4.67 15.91
C PRO A 110 5.67 -3.67 15.67
N ARG A 111 4.73 -4.04 14.78
CA ARG A 111 3.57 -3.18 14.46
C ARG A 111 2.29 -3.99 14.27
N LEU A 112 1.17 -3.44 14.74
CA LEU A 112 -0.17 -3.92 14.40
C LEU A 112 -0.68 -3.17 13.17
N MET A 113 -0.86 -3.90 12.07
CA MET A 113 -1.39 -3.36 10.82
C MET A 113 -2.88 -3.62 10.72
N ALA A 114 -3.60 -2.63 10.20
CA ALA A 114 -5.03 -2.72 10.04
C ALA A 114 -5.43 -3.77 8.98
N MET A 115 -6.70 -4.15 9.00
CA MET A 115 -7.31 -4.90 7.91
C MET A 115 -7.16 -4.10 6.60
N TRP A 116 -6.74 -4.76 5.52
CA TRP A 116 -6.40 -4.14 4.21
C TRP A 116 -5.35 -3.03 4.26
N ASP A 117 -4.37 -3.12 5.18
CA ASP A 117 -3.27 -2.17 5.17
C ASP A 117 -2.56 -2.12 3.81
N SER A 118 -2.30 -0.91 3.33
CA SER A 118 -1.75 -0.68 1.99
C SER A 118 -0.36 -1.26 1.84
N VAL A 119 0.40 -1.43 2.92
CA VAL A 119 1.75 -2.02 2.86
C VAL A 119 1.71 -3.42 2.22
N LEU A 120 0.63 -4.19 2.42
CA LEU A 120 0.42 -5.54 1.85
C LEU A 120 -0.18 -5.54 0.43
N LEU A 121 -0.61 -4.37 -0.05
CA LEU A 121 -1.40 -4.22 -1.28
C LEU A 121 -0.70 -3.37 -2.34
N ALA A 122 0.24 -2.52 -1.93
CA ALA A 122 0.88 -1.50 -2.76
C ALA A 122 1.93 -2.05 -3.75
N TYR A 123 2.29 -3.32 -3.64
CA TYR A 123 3.32 -3.95 -4.45
C TYR A 123 2.75 -5.10 -5.29
N ALA A 124 3.34 -5.30 -6.47
CA ALA A 124 3.08 -6.46 -7.31
C ALA A 124 3.62 -7.72 -6.64
N ASP A 125 4.85 -7.65 -6.12
CA ASP A 125 5.38 -8.68 -5.22
C ASP A 125 5.05 -8.37 -3.76
N ARG A 126 4.19 -9.20 -3.17
CA ARG A 126 3.81 -9.08 -1.75
C ARG A 126 4.81 -9.78 -0.83
N GLY A 127 5.75 -10.57 -1.39
CA GLY A 127 6.80 -11.26 -0.65
C GLY A 127 7.73 -10.34 0.13
N ARG A 128 7.79 -9.05 -0.25
CA ARG A 128 8.59 -8.00 0.42
C ARG A 128 8.39 -7.96 1.94
N ILE A 129 7.17 -8.21 2.40
CA ILE A 129 6.80 -8.16 3.83
C ILE A 129 5.90 -9.31 4.26
N LEU A 130 5.26 -10.02 3.33
CA LEU A 130 4.38 -11.15 3.62
C LEU A 130 5.05 -12.45 3.16
N PRO A 131 5.61 -13.25 4.09
CA PRO A 131 6.22 -14.53 3.75
C PRO A 131 5.27 -15.41 2.94
N PRO A 132 5.75 -16.07 1.87
CA PRO A 132 4.90 -16.86 0.98
C PRO A 132 4.07 -17.93 1.69
N ALA A 133 4.61 -18.53 2.76
CA ALA A 133 3.93 -19.54 3.57
C ALA A 133 2.64 -19.03 4.23
N TYR A 134 2.57 -17.74 4.56
CA TYR A 134 1.43 -17.13 5.26
C TYR A 134 0.46 -16.43 4.31
N ARG A 135 0.82 -16.29 3.03
CA ARG A 135 0.05 -15.51 2.05
C ARG A 135 -1.42 -15.91 1.98
N ARG A 136 -1.72 -17.22 1.92
CA ARG A 136 -3.11 -17.71 1.80
C ARG A 136 -3.92 -17.58 3.09
N VAL A 137 -3.25 -17.45 4.24
CA VAL A 137 -3.89 -17.24 5.54
C VAL A 137 -4.27 -15.77 5.68
N VAL A 138 -3.35 -14.87 5.33
CA VAL A 138 -3.50 -13.41 5.45
C VAL A 138 -4.38 -12.82 4.35
N ILE A 139 -4.18 -13.24 3.10
CA ILE A 139 -4.94 -12.77 1.94
C ILE A 139 -5.87 -13.89 1.51
N ARG A 140 -7.12 -13.78 1.96
CA ARG A 140 -8.18 -14.77 1.75
C ARG A 140 -8.85 -14.58 0.39
N ALA A 141 -9.92 -15.35 0.16
CA ALA A 141 -10.75 -15.22 -1.03
C ALA A 141 -11.29 -13.77 -1.18
N ASN A 142 -11.53 -13.36 -2.43
CA ASN A 142 -12.06 -12.03 -2.78
C ASN A 142 -11.23 -10.83 -2.30
N GLY A 143 -9.94 -11.03 -1.99
CA GLY A 143 -9.06 -9.94 -1.56
C GLY A 143 -9.29 -9.48 -0.12
N ASP A 144 -9.94 -10.30 0.70
CA ASP A 144 -10.07 -10.05 2.14
C ASP A 144 -8.69 -10.22 2.83
N VAL A 145 -8.14 -9.11 3.31
CA VAL A 145 -6.79 -9.06 3.90
C VAL A 145 -6.91 -8.85 5.40
N LEU A 146 -6.47 -9.84 6.16
CA LEU A 146 -6.56 -9.80 7.61
C LEU A 146 -5.69 -8.68 8.21
N PRO A 147 -6.09 -8.11 9.36
CA PRO A 147 -5.17 -7.38 10.24
C PRO A 147 -3.98 -8.26 10.62
N THR A 148 -2.77 -7.72 10.49
CA THR A 148 -1.52 -8.47 10.70
C THR A 148 -0.68 -7.86 11.81
N LEU A 149 0.15 -8.67 12.45
CA LEU A 149 1.24 -8.20 13.28
C LEU A 149 2.56 -8.41 12.54
N LEU A 150 3.40 -7.38 12.54
CA LEU A 150 4.73 -7.40 11.96
C LEU A 150 5.75 -7.59 13.08
N VAL A 151 6.76 -8.40 12.82
CA VAL A 151 7.96 -8.58 13.65
C VAL A 151 9.15 -8.48 12.70
N ASP A 152 10.10 -7.61 13.03
CA ASP A 152 11.28 -7.34 12.22
C ASP A 152 10.92 -7.00 10.74
N GLY A 153 9.84 -6.23 10.55
CA GLY A 153 9.37 -5.82 9.22
C GLY A 153 8.54 -6.86 8.46
N TYR A 154 8.43 -8.09 8.95
CA TYR A 154 7.69 -9.17 8.28
C TYR A 154 6.42 -9.57 9.02
N VAL A 155 5.40 -9.97 8.27
CA VAL A 155 4.18 -10.54 8.84
C VAL A 155 4.51 -11.83 9.60
N ALA A 156 4.31 -11.81 10.91
CA ALA A 156 4.54 -12.94 11.80
C ALA A 156 3.24 -13.49 12.41
N GLY A 157 2.11 -12.82 12.20
CA GLY A 157 0.83 -13.26 12.75
C GLY A 157 -0.35 -12.37 12.36
N VAL A 158 -1.48 -12.59 13.03
CA VAL A 158 -2.73 -11.84 12.88
C VAL A 158 -3.22 -11.38 14.23
N TRP A 159 -4.07 -10.36 14.24
CA TRP A 159 -4.73 -9.90 15.46
C TRP A 159 -6.19 -9.60 15.22
N ARG A 160 -6.98 -9.48 16.29
CA ARG A 160 -8.35 -8.99 16.21
C ARG A 160 -8.70 -8.16 17.44
N PRO A 161 -9.59 -7.16 17.32
CA PRO A 161 -10.11 -6.48 18.49
C PRO A 161 -10.94 -7.45 19.36
N VAL A 162 -10.83 -7.30 20.67
CA VAL A 162 -11.66 -7.94 21.69
C VAL A 162 -12.13 -6.88 22.69
N GLY A 163 -13.04 -7.25 23.61
CA GLY A 163 -13.45 -6.34 24.66
C GLY A 163 -12.27 -5.88 25.51
N GLY A 164 -11.96 -4.58 25.50
CA GLY A 164 -10.87 -3.99 26.28
C GLY A 164 -9.46 -4.16 25.71
N GLY A 165 -9.29 -4.71 24.50
CA GLY A 165 -7.95 -4.88 23.93
C GLY A 165 -7.93 -5.59 22.58
N ILE A 166 -6.84 -6.33 22.34
CA ILE A 166 -6.66 -7.17 21.16
C ILE A 166 -6.30 -8.59 21.56
N GLU A 167 -6.60 -9.52 20.67
CA GLU A 167 -6.05 -10.87 20.69
C GLU A 167 -5.11 -11.01 19.50
N ALA A 168 -3.85 -11.34 19.75
CA ALA A 168 -2.81 -11.54 18.75
C ALA A 168 -2.36 -13.00 18.71
N ALA A 169 -2.15 -13.53 17.51
CA ALA A 169 -1.71 -14.90 17.28
C ALA A 169 -0.55 -14.91 16.29
N ALA A 170 0.59 -15.45 16.72
CA ALA A 170 1.75 -15.66 15.85
C ALA A 170 1.61 -16.97 15.05
N PHE A 171 2.16 -16.99 13.84
CA PHE A 171 2.16 -18.16 12.95
C PHE A 171 3.28 -19.15 13.26
N HIS A 172 4.22 -18.76 14.12
CA HIS A 172 5.32 -19.57 14.62
C HIS A 172 5.69 -19.08 16.04
N PRO A 173 6.42 -19.87 16.83
CA PRO A 173 6.91 -19.43 18.13
C PRO A 173 7.77 -18.16 18.00
N LEU A 174 7.44 -17.14 18.78
CA LEU A 174 8.22 -15.91 18.89
C LEU A 174 8.89 -15.85 20.29
N PRO A 175 10.11 -15.32 20.41
CA PRO A 175 10.76 -15.07 21.69
C PRO A 175 9.90 -14.16 22.60
N GLU A 176 10.07 -14.28 23.93
CA GLU A 176 9.32 -13.49 24.91
C GLU A 176 9.59 -11.98 24.72
N GLU A 177 10.82 -11.63 24.35
CA GLU A 177 11.26 -10.25 24.16
C GLU A 177 10.58 -9.55 22.97
N VAL A 178 9.93 -10.30 22.07
CA VAL A 178 9.15 -9.72 20.96
C VAL A 178 7.76 -9.26 21.42
N TRP A 179 7.27 -9.80 22.53
CA TRP A 179 5.94 -9.49 23.08
C TRP A 179 5.94 -8.36 24.10
N GLU A 180 7.09 -8.07 24.70
CA GLU A 180 7.31 -6.97 25.65
C GLU A 180 7.54 -5.63 24.95
#